data_AF-A0A945YXY3-F1
#
_entry.id   AF-A0A945YXY3-F1
#
_cell.length_a   1.000
_cell.length_b   1.000
_cell.length_c   1.000
_cell.angle_alpha   90.00
_cell.angle_beta   90.00
_cell.angle_gamma   90.00
#
_symmetry.space_group_name_H-M   'P 1'
#
loop_
_entity.id
_entity.type
_entity.pdbx_description
1 polymer ?
#
loop_
_entity_poly.entity_id
_entity_poly.type
_entity_poly.pdbx_seq_one_letter_code
_entity_poly.pdbx_strand_id
1 'polypeptide(L)'
;MDEVTDTISASTAKLIDGITPAMKALADKFGTTAEHLYIVLCKQSLVDGVGYLIISATCLLLLGGFIYAFKLLLTKCQDWLDDPDKMACMVICAILAIVCTMIGLTDMVLGMKHVVNPEYYAVKEVLKNIK
;
A
#
# COMPACT_ATOMS: atom_id res chain seq x y z
N MET A 1 5.35 36.43 4.69
CA MET A 1 5.46 35.10 5.33
C MET A 1 4.25 34.80 6.21
N ASP A 2 3.50 35.81 6.66
CA ASP A 2 2.34 35.62 7.56
C ASP A 2 1.09 35.05 6.85
N GLU A 3 0.84 35.42 5.59
CA GLU A 3 -0.38 35.02 4.84
C GLU A 3 -0.45 33.51 4.48
N VAL A 4 0.72 32.88 4.27
CA VAL A 4 0.82 31.42 4.04
C VAL A 4 0.62 30.65 5.35
N THR A 5 1.03 31.24 6.47
CA THR A 5 0.91 30.60 7.80
C THR A 5 -0.54 30.64 8.28
N ASP A 6 -1.28 31.72 8.00
CA ASP A 6 -2.71 31.85 8.31
C ASP A 6 -3.60 30.95 7.43
N THR A 7 -3.25 30.77 6.17
CA THR A 7 -3.99 29.83 5.27
C THR A 7 -3.74 28.37 5.62
N ILE A 8 -2.52 28.01 6.03
CA ILE A 8 -2.22 26.68 6.58
C ILE A 8 -2.99 26.47 7.88
N SER A 9 -2.94 27.44 8.81
CA SER A 9 -3.66 27.43 10.09
C SER A 9 -5.17 27.22 9.93
N ALA A 10 -5.81 27.95 9.01
CA ALA A 10 -7.24 27.84 8.74
C ALA A 10 -7.63 26.49 8.08
N SER A 11 -6.76 25.94 7.23
CA SER A 11 -6.98 24.61 6.63
C SER A 11 -6.79 23.49 7.66
N THR A 12 -5.78 23.60 8.52
CA THR A 12 -5.59 22.68 9.66
C THR A 12 -6.73 22.79 10.67
N ALA A 13 -7.26 23.98 10.96
CA ALA A 13 -8.38 24.16 11.87
C ALA A 13 -9.66 23.50 11.33
N LYS A 14 -9.98 23.66 10.04
CA LYS A 14 -11.10 22.95 9.41
C LYS A 14 -10.94 21.43 9.38
N LEU A 15 -9.71 20.94 9.21
CA LEU A 15 -9.40 19.52 9.33
C LEU A 15 -9.63 19.04 10.77
N ILE A 16 -9.12 19.75 11.77
CA ILE A 16 -9.29 19.42 13.19
C ILE A 16 -10.77 19.44 13.59
N ASP A 17 -11.54 20.41 13.14
CA ASP A 17 -12.99 20.51 13.40
C ASP A 17 -13.81 19.41 12.73
N GLY A 18 -13.35 18.86 11.60
CA GLY A 18 -13.97 17.70 10.94
C GLY A 18 -13.55 16.35 11.54
N ILE A 19 -12.30 16.25 11.99
CA ILE A 19 -11.70 15.01 12.52
C ILE A 19 -12.08 14.78 13.98
N THR A 20 -12.22 15.83 14.79
CA THR A 20 -12.60 15.73 16.21
C THR A 20 -13.96 15.05 16.43
N PRO A 21 -15.06 15.42 15.74
CA PRO A 21 -16.34 14.73 15.88
C PRO A 21 -16.30 13.30 15.31
N ALA A 22 -15.53 13.08 14.24
CA ALA A 22 -15.29 11.76 13.65
C ALA A 22 -14.58 10.81 14.64
N MET A 23 -13.50 11.28 15.25
CA MET A 23 -12.76 10.55 16.27
C MET A 23 -13.59 10.31 17.53
N LYS A 24 -14.41 11.28 17.96
CA LYS A 24 -15.37 11.08 19.06
C LYS A 24 -16.42 10.02 18.71
N ALA A 25 -17.00 10.07 17.52
CA ALA A 25 -18.01 9.09 17.10
C ALA A 25 -17.44 7.67 16.99
N LEU A 26 -16.19 7.50 16.54
CA LEU A 26 -15.54 6.19 16.61
C LEU A 26 -15.20 5.80 18.06
N ALA A 27 -14.64 6.72 18.85
CA ALA A 27 -14.32 6.48 20.26
C ALA A 27 -15.54 5.97 21.04
N ASP A 28 -16.69 6.62 20.85
CA ASP A 28 -17.96 6.23 21.44
C ASP A 28 -18.43 4.85 20.96
N LYS A 29 -18.23 4.50 19.68
CA LYS A 29 -18.55 3.17 19.13
C LYS A 29 -17.63 2.05 19.62
N PHE A 30 -16.36 2.36 19.87
CA PHE A 30 -15.37 1.41 20.38
C PHE A 30 -15.31 1.38 21.91
N GLY A 31 -16.10 2.20 22.61
CA GLY A 31 -16.16 2.26 24.07
C GLY A 31 -14.86 2.72 24.73
N THR A 32 -14.05 3.49 24.00
CA THR A 32 -12.70 3.94 24.41
C THR A 32 -12.56 5.44 24.19
N THR A 33 -11.55 6.09 24.78
CA THR A 33 -11.31 7.52 24.52
C THR A 33 -10.77 7.73 23.10
N ALA A 34 -11.09 8.89 22.51
CA ALA A 34 -10.59 9.29 21.19
C ALA A 34 -9.06 9.31 21.11
N GLU A 35 -8.41 9.67 22.23
CA GLU A 35 -6.96 9.66 22.36
C GLU A 35 -6.39 8.23 22.29
N HIS A 36 -6.99 7.28 23.00
CA HIS A 36 -6.52 5.91 22.96
C HIS A 36 -6.76 5.25 21.59
N LEU A 37 -7.90 5.56 20.95
CA LEU A 37 -8.21 5.08 19.60
C LEU A 37 -7.23 5.64 18.56
N TYR A 38 -6.86 6.92 18.65
CA TYR A 38 -5.89 7.55 17.76
C TYR A 38 -4.54 6.82 17.78
N ILE A 39 -4.05 6.48 18.97
CA ILE A 39 -2.79 5.76 19.14
C ILE A 39 -2.86 4.37 18.49
N VAL A 40 -4.00 3.68 18.61
CA VAL A 40 -4.22 2.36 17.98
C VAL A 40 -4.22 2.48 16.45
N LEU A 41 -4.94 3.47 15.91
CA LEU A 41 -4.98 3.76 14.46
C LEU A 41 -3.60 4.08 13.89
N CYS A 42 -2.79 4.86 14.61
CA CYS A 42 -1.43 5.18 14.17
C CYS A 42 -0.54 3.92 14.13
N LYS A 43 -0.67 3.03 15.12
CA LYS A 43 0.04 1.74 15.13
C LYS A 43 -0.44 0.83 13.99
N GLN A 44 -1.73 0.82 13.71
CA GLN A 44 -2.28 0.03 12.61
C GLN A 44 -1.77 0.52 11.25
N SER A 45 -1.79 1.83 10.99
CA SER A 45 -1.22 2.43 9.78
C SER A 45 0.27 2.08 9.57
N LEU A 46 1.05 2.05 10.65
CA LEU A 46 2.44 1.57 10.62
C LEU A 46 2.55 0.08 10.27
N VAL A 47 1.72 -0.77 10.90
CA VAL A 47 1.69 -2.22 10.63
C VAL A 47 1.28 -2.49 9.19
N ASP A 48 0.28 -1.78 8.67
CA ASP A 48 -0.16 -1.89 7.29
C ASP A 48 0.95 -1.44 6.34
N GLY A 49 1.63 -0.33 6.65
CA GLY A 49 2.79 0.14 5.89
C GLY A 49 3.92 -0.90 5.79
N VAL A 50 4.24 -1.56 6.91
CA VAL A 50 5.22 -2.66 6.94
C VAL A 50 4.70 -3.87 6.16
N GLY A 51 3.41 -4.18 6.26
CA GLY A 51 2.75 -5.24 5.48
C GLY A 51 2.90 -5.03 3.98
N TYR A 52 2.61 -3.83 3.48
CA TYR A 52 2.79 -3.48 2.07
C TYR A 52 4.25 -3.57 1.62
N LEU A 53 5.22 -3.20 2.48
CA LEU A 53 6.64 -3.35 2.18
C LEU A 53 7.06 -4.83 2.08
N ILE A 54 6.53 -5.70 2.94
CA ILE A 54 6.80 -7.16 2.89
C ILE A 54 6.21 -7.77 1.62
N ILE A 55 4.99 -7.38 1.25
CA ILE A 55 4.34 -7.83 0.00
C ILE A 55 5.17 -7.38 -1.20
N SER A 56 5.60 -6.11 -1.23
CA SER A 56 6.45 -5.57 -2.28
C SER A 56 7.80 -6.29 -2.39
N ALA A 57 8.45 -6.56 -1.25
CA ALA A 57 9.70 -7.34 -1.21
C ALA A 57 9.51 -8.77 -1.74
N THR A 58 8.39 -9.41 -1.39
CA THR A 58 8.05 -10.75 -1.88
C THR A 58 7.79 -10.75 -3.38
N CYS A 59 7.07 -9.76 -3.91
CA CYS A 59 6.85 -9.57 -5.34
C CYS A 59 8.18 -9.38 -6.10
N LEU A 60 9.13 -8.62 -5.54
CA LEU A 60 10.46 -8.44 -6.14
C LEU A 60 11.27 -9.75 -6.18
N LEU A 61 11.21 -10.57 -5.13
CA LEU A 61 11.85 -11.88 -5.10
C LEU A 61 11.25 -12.85 -6.13
N LEU A 62 9.93 -12.88 -6.23
CA LEU A 62 9.22 -13.70 -7.23
C LEU A 62 9.59 -13.27 -8.65
N LEU A 63 9.77 -11.98 -8.89
CA LEU A 63 10.22 -11.48 -10.19
C LEU A 63 11.64 -11.92 -10.51
N GLY A 64 12.57 -11.82 -9.56
CA GLY A 64 13.94 -12.30 -9.72
C GLY A 64 13.99 -13.78 -10.05
N GLY A 65 13.18 -14.58 -9.32
CA GLY A 65 12.99 -16.00 -9.59
C GLY A 65 12.39 -16.28 -10.97
N PHE A 66 11.38 -15.51 -11.38
CA PHE A 66 10.75 -15.63 -12.69
C PHE A 66 11.73 -15.33 -13.83
N ILE A 67 12.49 -14.23 -13.76
CA ILE A 67 13.50 -13.88 -14.77
C ILE A 67 14.59 -14.94 -14.84
N TYR A 68 15.05 -15.45 -13.69
CA TYR A 68 16.06 -16.51 -13.64
C TYR A 68 15.54 -17.81 -14.27
N ALA A 69 14.33 -18.24 -13.89
CA ALA A 69 13.68 -19.42 -14.47
C ALA A 69 13.44 -19.26 -15.97
N PHE A 70 13.00 -18.08 -16.41
CA PHE A 70 12.76 -17.75 -17.80
C PHE A 70 14.04 -17.81 -18.64
N LYS A 71 15.15 -17.25 -18.15
CA LYS A 71 16.47 -17.36 -18.79
C LYS A 71 16.95 -18.81 -18.86
N LEU A 72 16.77 -19.58 -17.79
CA LEU A 72 17.16 -21.00 -17.74
C LEU A 72 16.37 -21.82 -18.76
N LEU A 73 15.05 -21.59 -18.85
CA LEU A 73 14.16 -22.24 -19.81
C LEU A 73 14.53 -21.90 -21.25
N LEU A 74 14.75 -20.61 -21.56
CA LEU A 74 15.17 -20.21 -22.91
C LEU A 74 16.50 -20.85 -23.33
N THR A 75 17.42 -21.04 -22.39
CA THR A 75 18.74 -21.62 -22.68
C THR A 75 18.70 -23.15 -22.84
N LYS A 76 17.82 -23.84 -22.10
CA LYS A 76 17.75 -25.32 -22.11
C LYS A 76 16.67 -25.89 -23.04
N CYS A 77 15.70 -25.09 -23.42
CA CYS A 77 14.49 -25.56 -24.08
C CYS A 77 14.13 -24.66 -25.27
N GLN A 78 15.06 -24.50 -26.21
CA GLN A 78 14.81 -23.81 -27.47
C GLN A 78 13.69 -24.48 -28.27
N ASP A 79 13.55 -25.81 -28.17
CA ASP A 79 12.49 -26.60 -28.80
C ASP A 79 11.08 -26.35 -28.21
N TRP A 80 10.96 -25.66 -27.07
CA TRP A 80 9.65 -25.34 -26.47
C TRP A 80 8.94 -24.18 -27.18
N LEU A 81 9.64 -23.42 -28.02
CA LEU A 81 9.03 -22.39 -28.86
C LEU A 81 8.21 -22.99 -30.01
N ASP A 82 8.46 -24.23 -30.40
CA ASP A 82 7.74 -24.92 -31.48
C ASP A 82 6.46 -25.64 -30.98
N ASP A 83 6.32 -25.88 -29.68
CA ASP A 83 5.13 -26.49 -29.07
C ASP A 83 4.11 -25.40 -28.66
N PRO A 84 2.92 -25.32 -29.30
CA PRO A 84 1.94 -24.26 -29.04
C PRO A 84 1.42 -24.26 -27.59
N ASP A 85 1.30 -25.43 -26.96
CA ASP A 85 0.82 -25.57 -25.58
C ASP A 85 1.83 -25.01 -24.56
N LYS A 86 3.12 -25.19 -24.81
CA LYS A 86 4.20 -24.70 -23.93
C LYS A 86 4.42 -23.21 -24.12
N MET A 87 4.27 -22.72 -25.35
CA MET A 87 4.26 -21.29 -25.66
C MET A 87 3.11 -20.56 -24.95
N ALA A 88 1.91 -21.15 -24.95
CA ALA A 88 0.76 -20.59 -24.23
C ALA A 88 1.02 -20.48 -22.72
N CYS A 89 1.59 -21.52 -22.10
CA CYS A 89 1.96 -21.51 -20.69
C CYS A 89 2.98 -20.40 -20.37
N MET A 90 3.99 -20.24 -21.24
CA MET A 90 5.02 -19.19 -21.09
C MET A 90 4.42 -17.78 -21.14
N VAL A 91 3.50 -17.53 -22.07
CA VAL A 91 2.81 -16.24 -22.21
C VAL A 91 1.95 -15.95 -20.98
N ILE A 92 1.20 -16.94 -20.48
CA ILE A 92 0.37 -16.78 -19.26
C ILE A 92 1.24 -16.45 -18.06
N CYS A 93 2.36 -17.15 -17.87
CA CYS A 93 3.28 -16.87 -16.77
C CYS A 93 3.93 -15.48 -16.90
N ALA A 94 4.24 -15.02 -18.11
CA ALA A 94 4.75 -13.66 -18.34
C ALA A 94 3.71 -12.59 -18.00
N ILE A 95 2.43 -12.80 -18.36
CA ILE A 95 1.33 -11.89 -17.99
C ILE A 95 1.18 -11.84 -16.47
N LEU A 96 1.19 -12.99 -15.78
CA LEU A 96 1.11 -13.05 -14.32
C LEU A 96 2.28 -12.31 -13.65
N ALA A 97 3.49 -12.43 -14.18
CA ALA A 97 4.65 -11.70 -13.69
C ALA A 97 4.48 -10.19 -13.84
N ILE A 98 3.95 -9.72 -14.98
CA ILE A 98 3.66 -8.29 -15.22
C ILE A 98 2.62 -7.77 -14.23
N VAL A 99 1.53 -8.51 -14.00
CA VAL A 99 0.51 -8.12 -13.01
C VAL A 99 1.11 -8.04 -11.60
N CYS A 100 1.93 -9.03 -11.21
CA CYS A 100 2.61 -9.02 -9.91
C CYS A 100 3.53 -7.80 -9.73
N THR A 101 4.24 -7.37 -10.79
CA THR A 101 5.05 -6.14 -10.72
C THR A 101 4.26 -4.89 -10.50
N MET A 102 3.13 -4.76 -11.20
CA MET A 102 2.29 -3.56 -11.09
C MET A 102 1.77 -3.40 -9.66
N ILE A 103 1.33 -4.51 -9.05
CA ILE A 103 0.90 -4.56 -7.66
C ILE A 103 2.06 -4.27 -6.70
N GLY A 104 3.20 -4.93 -6.88
CA GLY A 104 4.36 -4.73 -6.00
C GLY A 104 4.91 -3.31 -5.99
N LEU A 105 4.86 -2.61 -7.12
CA LEU A 105 5.28 -1.20 -7.23
C LEU A 105 4.28 -0.24 -6.56
N THR A 106 2.98 -0.47 -6.73
CA THR A 106 1.97 0.35 -6.04
C THR A 106 2.04 0.17 -4.53
N ASP A 107 2.23 -1.07 -4.07
CA ASP A 107 2.33 -1.40 -2.65
C ASP A 107 3.61 -0.85 -2.03
N MET A 108 4.72 -0.79 -2.78
CA MET A 108 5.96 -0.16 -2.31
C MET A 108 5.74 1.33 -1.97
N VAL A 109 5.08 2.05 -2.89
CA VAL A 109 4.83 3.49 -2.74
C VAL A 109 3.82 3.73 -1.62
N LEU A 110 2.79 2.90 -1.49
CA LEU A 110 1.81 2.98 -0.40
C LEU A 110 2.47 2.66 0.94
N GLY A 111 3.23 1.57 1.04
CA GLY A 111 3.94 1.15 2.25
C GLY A 111 4.89 2.23 2.75
N MET A 112 5.70 2.82 1.88
CA MET A 112 6.58 3.94 2.26
C MET A 112 5.80 5.14 2.80
N LYS A 113 4.67 5.48 2.18
CA LYS A 113 3.84 6.62 2.62
C LYS A 113 3.22 6.38 4.00
N HIS A 114 2.76 5.16 4.27
CA HIS A 114 2.22 4.76 5.56
C HIS A 114 3.28 4.73 6.67
N VAL A 115 4.51 4.32 6.36
CA VAL A 115 5.61 4.29 7.34
C VAL A 115 6.16 5.69 7.65
N VAL A 116 6.27 6.57 6.64
CA VAL A 116 6.84 7.93 6.83
C VAL A 116 5.86 8.87 7.53
N ASN A 117 4.55 8.75 7.29
CA ASN A 117 3.55 9.60 7.94
C ASN A 117 2.31 8.79 8.37
N PRO A 118 2.43 7.94 9.40
CA PRO A 118 1.35 7.06 9.82
C PRO A 118 0.12 7.81 10.35
N GLU A 119 0.34 8.94 11.01
CA GLU A 119 -0.70 9.80 11.60
C GLU A 119 -1.65 10.37 10.55
N TYR A 120 -1.10 10.91 9.45
CA TYR A 120 -1.90 11.41 8.34
C TYR A 120 -2.76 10.31 7.72
N TYR A 121 -2.22 9.11 7.53
CA TYR A 121 -2.95 8.01 6.93
C TYR A 121 -4.03 7.45 7.85
N ALA A 122 -3.76 7.35 9.15
CA ALA A 122 -4.74 6.96 10.17
C ALA A 122 -5.98 7.88 10.14
N VAL A 123 -5.75 9.20 10.15
CA VAL A 123 -6.81 10.20 10.10
C VAL A 123 -7.57 10.17 8.77
N LYS A 124 -6.83 10.04 7.65
CA LYS A 124 -7.42 9.95 6.31
C LYS A 124 -8.31 8.71 6.16
N GLU A 125 -7.92 7.60 6.76
CA GLU A 125 -8.67 6.35 6.75
C GLU A 125 -9.96 6.46 7.55
N VAL A 126 -9.91 7.08 8.73
CA VAL A 126 -11.10 7.41 9.52
C VAL A 126 -12.06 8.31 8.74
N LEU A 127 -11.56 9.39 8.11
CA LEU A 127 -12.36 10.29 7.27
C LEU A 127 -13.01 9.57 6.09
N LYS A 128 -12.32 8.59 5.49
CA LYS A 128 -12.84 7.79 4.37
C LYS A 128 -13.95 6.84 4.82
N ASN A 129 -13.85 6.29 6.03
CA ASN A 129 -14.83 5.33 6.57
C ASN A 129 -16.09 5.99 7.16
N ILE A 130 -16.12 7.32 7.27
CA ILE A 130 -17.28 8.09 7.76
C ILE A 130 -18.12 8.69 6.62
N LYS A 131 -17.57 8.76 5.41
CA LYS A 131 -18.32 9.09 4.19
C LYS A 131 -19.14 7.89 3.72
#